data_AF-A0A2T2PYZ9-F1
#
_entry.id   AF-A0A2T2PYZ9-F1
#
_cell.length_a   1.000
_cell.length_b   1.000
_cell.length_c   1.000
_cell.angle_alpha   90.00
_cell.angle_beta   90.00
_cell.angle_gamma   90.00
#
_symmetry.space_group_name_H-M   'P 1'
#
loop_
_entity.id
_entity.type
_entity.pdbx_description
1 polymer ?
#
loop_
_entity_poly.entity_id
_entity_poly.type
_entity_poly.pdbx_seq_one_letter_code
_entity_poly.pdbx_strand_id
1 'polypeptide(L)'
;MKFRTALVAALLLVPTAALAAPGIVTVSTGLRAGPGPGFPLVDRVPEGARVNIHGCLRGNAWCDVSFSDDRGWVSSQYLEYLYRNHYVYLPDYVDEIDVPVVPFVLTSYWSSYYEGRPFYRRHAYWNNYWTSHERVAMRMTIDPRAARIGRAATRDAAIALERSGVRGKGTAAISGRDATTTQHDGAIARRDAAIARRDAAIAKRDAAVTPDRTRAGRNERIAHERTDSQSRNPRDAQARMMHERAATRAPVRAQPMARSHEAPRVSAARPALPHVAQPNVSHGSPMNARAQMPVPRAAAPAMPHGGGGGAPHINAAPRGGGAPAGGPGGGHQKH
;
A
#
# COMPACT_ATOMS: atom_id res chain seq x y z
N MET A 1 -26.50 46.49 -52.66
CA MET A 1 -25.05 46.11 -52.63
C MET A 1 -24.74 45.52 -51.27
N LYS A 2 -24.00 44.40 -51.24
CA LYS A 2 -23.82 43.49 -50.10
C LYS A 2 -22.73 44.03 -49.16
N PHE A 3 -23.06 44.40 -47.92
CA PHE A 3 -22.05 44.60 -46.88
C PHE A 3 -21.80 43.27 -46.16
N ARG A 4 -20.64 42.71 -46.47
CA ARG A 4 -20.13 41.43 -45.96
C ARG A 4 -19.85 41.55 -44.46
N THR A 5 -20.52 40.73 -43.68
CA THR A 5 -20.04 40.05 -42.45
C THR A 5 -18.74 40.61 -41.85
N ALA A 6 -18.88 41.43 -40.81
CA ALA A 6 -17.79 41.73 -39.89
C ALA A 6 -17.64 40.54 -38.92
N LEU A 7 -16.68 39.68 -39.21
CA LEU A 7 -16.23 38.62 -38.32
C LEU A 7 -14.88 39.09 -37.77
N VAL A 8 -14.90 39.88 -36.70
CA VAL A 8 -13.69 40.25 -35.96
C VAL A 8 -13.49 39.20 -34.88
N ALA A 9 -12.48 38.37 -35.10
CA ALA A 9 -12.02 37.32 -34.20
C ALA A 9 -11.72 37.88 -32.81
N ALA A 10 -12.51 37.46 -31.82
CA ALA A 10 -12.09 37.52 -30.43
C ALA A 10 -10.94 36.51 -30.26
N LEU A 11 -9.70 36.99 -30.34
CA LEU A 11 -8.53 36.21 -29.93
C LEU A 11 -8.72 35.83 -28.46
N LEU A 12 -8.90 34.53 -28.22
CA LEU A 12 -8.76 33.93 -26.90
C LEU A 12 -7.31 34.11 -26.46
N LEU A 13 -7.01 35.19 -25.72
CA LEU A 13 -5.87 35.20 -24.80
C LEU A 13 -6.17 34.17 -23.71
N VAL A 14 -5.89 32.91 -23.98
CA VAL A 14 -5.80 31.90 -22.92
C VAL A 14 -4.60 32.30 -22.08
N PRO A 15 -4.76 32.65 -20.79
CA PRO A 15 -3.63 32.88 -19.92
C PRO A 15 -2.87 31.56 -19.85
N THR A 16 -1.63 31.52 -20.36
CA THR A 16 -0.70 30.46 -20.00
C THR A 16 -0.44 30.60 -18.52
N ALA A 17 -1.15 29.79 -17.71
CA ALA A 17 -0.79 29.64 -16.31
C ALA A 17 0.67 29.21 -16.27
N ALA A 18 1.53 30.01 -15.64
CA ALA A 18 2.91 29.62 -15.39
C ALA A 18 2.86 28.34 -14.54
N LEU A 19 3.14 27.20 -15.17
CA LEU A 19 3.08 25.91 -14.51
C LEU A 19 4.29 25.79 -13.59
N ALA A 20 4.04 25.81 -12.29
CA ALA A 20 5.04 25.46 -11.31
C ALA A 20 5.18 23.94 -11.28
N ALA A 21 6.40 23.45 -11.40
CA ALA A 21 6.69 22.03 -11.36
C ALA A 21 7.02 21.57 -9.92
N PRO A 22 6.57 20.39 -9.48
CA PRO A 22 6.98 19.86 -8.19
C PRO A 22 8.49 19.60 -8.13
N GLY A 23 9.10 19.83 -6.97
CA GLY A 23 10.49 19.53 -6.69
C GLY A 23 10.69 19.07 -5.25
N ILE A 24 11.90 18.58 -4.96
CA ILE A 24 12.32 18.14 -3.63
C ILE A 24 13.65 18.81 -3.28
N VAL A 25 13.78 19.24 -2.02
CA VAL A 25 15.05 19.74 -1.48
C VAL A 25 15.92 18.58 -1.00
N THR A 26 17.14 18.46 -1.53
CA THR A 26 18.06 17.34 -1.23
C THR A 26 18.87 17.53 0.04
N VAL A 27 19.04 18.78 0.48
CA VAL A 27 19.75 19.14 1.71
C VAL A 27 19.08 20.37 2.31
N SER A 28 18.95 20.40 3.63
CA SER A 28 18.38 21.55 4.34
C SER A 28 19.04 22.87 3.90
N THR A 29 18.23 23.81 3.42
CA THR A 29 18.71 25.04 2.78
C THR A 29 17.84 26.25 3.15
N GLY A 30 18.30 27.44 2.79
CA GLY A 30 17.58 28.67 3.03
C GLY A 30 16.72 29.07 1.83
N LEU A 31 15.44 29.36 2.08
CA LEU A 31 14.60 30.11 1.15
C LEU A 31 14.96 31.59 1.27
N ARG A 32 15.31 32.24 0.16
CA ARG A 32 15.85 33.61 0.17
C ARG A 32 14.97 34.60 -0.56
N ALA A 33 15.04 35.86 -0.17
CA ALA A 33 14.27 36.92 -0.80
C ALA A 33 14.77 37.31 -2.21
N GLY A 34 15.85 36.71 -2.70
CA GLY A 34 16.39 36.92 -4.03
C GLY A 34 17.47 35.89 -4.39
N PRO A 35 17.88 35.82 -5.67
CA PRO A 35 18.85 34.85 -6.16
C PRO A 35 20.27 35.25 -5.71
N GLY A 36 20.75 34.66 -4.62
CA GLY A 36 22.09 34.89 -4.11
C GLY A 36 22.21 34.66 -2.60
N PRO A 37 23.38 34.23 -2.11
CA PRO A 37 23.55 33.89 -0.69
C PRO A 37 23.52 35.10 0.25
N GLY A 38 23.69 36.33 -0.26
CA GLY A 38 23.63 37.55 0.54
C GLY A 38 22.22 38.11 0.72
N PHE A 39 21.21 37.62 -0.01
CA PHE A 39 19.83 38.03 0.22
C PHE A 39 19.30 37.53 1.56
N PRO A 40 18.35 38.26 2.18
CA PRO A 40 17.72 37.85 3.44
C PRO A 40 17.12 36.45 3.36
N LEU A 41 17.22 35.71 4.46
CA LEU A 41 16.46 34.48 4.64
C LEU A 41 14.99 34.81 4.88
N VAL A 42 14.15 34.14 4.11
CA VAL A 42 12.69 34.16 4.22
C VAL A 42 12.28 33.04 5.17
N ASP A 43 12.78 31.83 4.92
CA ASP A 43 12.53 30.65 5.74
C ASP A 43 13.67 29.62 5.59
N ARG A 44 13.62 28.54 6.36
CA ARG A 44 14.47 27.36 6.24
C ARG A 44 13.67 26.19 5.69
N VAL A 45 14.11 25.68 4.54
CA VAL A 45 13.50 24.52 3.91
C VAL A 45 14.26 23.26 4.34
N PRO A 46 13.61 22.31 5.04
CA PRO A 46 14.27 21.09 5.47
C PRO A 46 14.56 20.14 4.30
N GLU A 47 15.51 19.24 4.50
CA GLU A 47 15.77 18.13 3.57
C GLU A 47 14.52 17.25 3.37
N GLY A 48 14.30 16.80 2.14
CA GLY A 48 13.13 16.01 1.73
C GLY A 48 11.85 16.84 1.58
N ALA A 49 11.88 18.14 1.88
CA ALA A 49 10.72 19.00 1.70
C ALA A 49 10.32 19.11 0.23
N ARG A 50 9.01 19.06 -0.02
CA ARG A 50 8.44 19.33 -1.33
C ARG A 50 8.32 20.83 -1.54
N VAL A 51 8.70 21.28 -2.72
CA VAL A 51 8.57 22.67 -3.17
C VAL A 51 7.93 22.71 -4.55
N ASN A 52 7.40 23.85 -4.93
CA ASN A 52 6.98 24.09 -6.32
C ASN A 52 7.99 25.04 -6.98
N ILE A 53 8.63 24.58 -8.04
CA ILE A 53 9.63 25.31 -8.82
C ILE A 53 8.90 26.06 -9.94
N HIS A 54 8.89 27.38 -9.87
CA HIS A 54 8.22 28.25 -10.84
C HIS A 54 9.11 28.59 -12.03
N GLY A 55 10.42 28.45 -11.85
CA GLY A 55 11.42 28.65 -12.88
C GLY A 55 12.78 28.92 -12.27
N CYS A 56 13.81 28.98 -13.12
CA CYS A 56 15.17 29.30 -12.70
C CYS A 56 15.66 30.60 -13.33
N LEU A 57 16.56 31.28 -12.64
CA LEU A 57 17.27 32.41 -13.20
C LEU A 57 18.13 31.92 -14.37
N ARG A 58 18.41 32.81 -15.33
CA ARG A 58 19.39 32.52 -16.39
C ARG A 58 20.71 32.01 -15.78
N GLY A 59 21.26 30.94 -16.34
CA GLY A 59 22.44 30.24 -15.80
C GLY A 59 22.10 29.22 -14.71
N ASN A 60 20.81 29.05 -14.39
CA ASN A 60 20.23 27.95 -13.62
C ASN A 60 20.73 27.80 -12.19
N ALA A 61 21.52 28.73 -11.65
CA ALA A 61 22.11 28.62 -10.32
C ALA A 61 21.12 28.82 -9.16
N TRP A 62 20.03 29.54 -9.44
CA TRP A 62 18.98 29.86 -8.48
C TRP A 62 17.61 29.64 -9.12
N CYS A 63 16.70 29.05 -8.37
CA CYS A 63 15.33 28.83 -8.81
C CYS A 63 14.34 29.49 -7.85
N ASP A 64 13.33 30.10 -8.44
CA ASP A 64 12.19 30.67 -7.74
C ASP A 64 11.23 29.54 -7.38
N VAL A 65 11.01 29.37 -6.09
CA VAL A 65 10.25 28.27 -5.51
C VAL A 65 9.22 28.81 -4.53
N SER A 66 8.12 28.06 -4.36
CA SER A 66 7.25 28.24 -3.21
C SER A 66 7.35 27.04 -2.27
N PHE A 67 7.43 27.34 -0.98
CA PHE A 67 7.47 26.39 0.11
C PHE A 67 6.55 26.88 1.23
N SER A 68 5.60 26.04 1.66
CA SER A 68 4.46 26.48 2.48
C SER A 68 3.78 27.71 1.83
N ASP A 69 3.56 28.78 2.58
CA ASP A 69 2.94 30.02 2.13
C ASP A 69 3.98 31.06 1.65
N ASP A 70 5.27 30.74 1.73
CA ASP A 70 6.35 31.63 1.31
C ASP A 70 6.77 31.36 -0.15
N ARG A 71 7.01 32.45 -0.88
CA ARG A 71 7.69 32.45 -2.18
C ARG A 71 9.15 32.84 -1.93
N GLY A 72 10.10 32.37 -2.73
CA GLY A 72 11.51 32.77 -2.61
C GLY A 72 12.45 32.02 -3.53
N TRP A 73 13.76 32.23 -3.34
CA TRP A 73 14.80 31.67 -4.19
C TRP A 73 15.64 30.65 -3.42
N VAL A 74 15.90 29.51 -4.06
CA VAL A 74 16.76 28.43 -3.55
C VAL A 74 17.82 28.12 -4.60
N SER A 75 19.03 27.75 -4.16
CA SER A 75 20.07 27.32 -5.11
C SER A 75 19.69 25.97 -5.73
N SER A 76 19.79 25.89 -7.06
CA SER A 76 19.39 24.70 -7.83
C SER A 76 20.20 23.45 -7.47
N GLN A 77 21.43 23.62 -6.94
CA GLN A 77 22.27 22.50 -6.48
C GLN A 77 21.68 21.70 -5.32
N TYR A 78 20.60 22.19 -4.71
CA TYR A 78 19.87 21.49 -3.65
C TYR A 78 18.48 21.03 -4.09
N LEU A 79 18.17 21.07 -5.39
CA LEU A 79 16.85 20.75 -5.90
C LEU A 79 16.87 19.51 -6.78
N GLU A 80 15.86 18.68 -6.58
CA GLU A 80 15.37 17.73 -7.58
C GLU A 80 14.10 18.28 -8.23
N TYR A 81 13.92 17.95 -9.49
CA TYR A 81 12.81 18.39 -10.32
C TYR A 81 11.98 17.18 -10.76
N LEU A 82 10.66 17.27 -10.67
CA LEU A 82 9.77 16.22 -11.16
C LEU A 82 9.64 16.32 -12.68
N TYR A 83 10.32 15.42 -13.40
CA TYR A 83 10.25 15.33 -14.86
C TYR A 83 9.74 13.94 -15.25
N ARG A 84 8.77 13.86 -16.18
CA ARG A 84 8.19 12.59 -16.66
C ARG A 84 7.92 11.59 -15.52
N ASN A 85 7.29 12.06 -14.45
CA ASN A 85 6.90 11.28 -13.26
C ASN A 85 8.06 10.67 -12.44
N HIS A 86 9.27 11.19 -12.55
CA HIS A 86 10.41 10.84 -11.71
C HIS A 86 11.19 12.10 -11.27
N TYR A 87 11.74 12.08 -10.06
CA TYR A 87 12.57 13.17 -9.56
C TYR A 87 13.99 13.00 -10.11
N VAL A 88 14.54 14.09 -10.67
CA VAL A 88 15.92 14.13 -11.17
C VAL A 88 16.67 15.30 -10.57
N TYR A 89 17.96 15.11 -10.33
CA TYR A 89 18.83 16.16 -9.83
C TYR A 89 18.90 17.32 -10.83
N LEU A 90 18.34 18.47 -10.44
CA LEU A 90 18.02 19.56 -11.36
C LEU A 90 19.26 20.05 -12.16
N PRO A 91 20.42 20.34 -11.55
CA PRO A 91 21.59 20.84 -12.28
C PRO A 91 22.08 19.98 -13.44
N ASP A 92 21.86 18.66 -13.38
CA ASP A 92 22.32 17.76 -14.44
C ASP A 92 21.34 17.74 -15.63
N TYR A 93 20.13 18.29 -15.46
CA TYR A 93 19.03 18.19 -16.43
C TYR A 93 18.43 19.53 -16.86
N VAL A 94 18.94 20.67 -16.37
CA VAL A 94 18.40 22.00 -16.71
C VAL A 94 18.35 22.29 -18.21
N ASP A 95 19.27 21.73 -18.99
CA ASP A 95 19.31 21.89 -20.46
C ASP A 95 18.38 20.91 -21.20
N GLU A 96 17.94 19.82 -20.55
CA GLU A 96 17.01 18.84 -21.13
C GLU A 96 15.55 19.14 -20.77
N ILE A 97 15.29 19.75 -19.62
CA ILE A 97 13.95 19.84 -19.01
C ILE A 97 13.16 21.11 -19.40
N ASP A 98 13.70 22.00 -20.23
CA ASP A 98 13.06 23.28 -20.59
C ASP A 98 12.47 24.01 -19.36
N VAL A 99 13.22 23.99 -18.25
CA VAL A 99 12.80 24.65 -17.00
C VAL A 99 12.59 26.15 -17.31
N PRO A 100 11.41 26.72 -17.01
CA PRO A 100 11.13 28.10 -17.36
C PRO A 100 12.17 29.06 -16.82
N VAL A 101 12.70 29.93 -17.68
CA VAL A 101 13.61 30.98 -17.25
C VAL A 101 12.81 32.16 -16.73
N VAL A 102 12.97 32.50 -15.44
CA VAL A 102 12.25 33.60 -14.79
C VAL A 102 13.20 34.73 -14.44
N PRO A 103 12.89 35.99 -14.80
CA PRO A 103 13.70 37.13 -14.41
C PRO A 103 13.50 37.46 -12.93
N PHE A 104 14.53 37.98 -12.28
CA PHE A 104 14.40 38.59 -10.96
C PHE A 104 14.45 40.12 -11.08
N VAL A 105 13.32 40.77 -10.82
CA VAL A 105 13.22 42.22 -10.68
C VAL A 105 12.88 42.51 -9.23
N LEU A 106 13.86 43.04 -8.48
CA LEU A 106 13.76 43.20 -7.03
C LEU A 106 12.47 43.94 -6.61
N THR A 107 12.21 45.09 -7.21
CA THR A 107 11.07 45.94 -6.84
C THR A 107 9.73 45.22 -7.00
N SER A 108 9.44 44.66 -8.17
CA SER A 108 8.14 44.00 -8.41
C SER A 108 8.00 42.71 -7.62
N TYR A 109 9.06 41.89 -7.56
CA TYR A 109 9.03 40.64 -6.81
C TYR A 109 8.79 40.89 -5.32
N TRP A 110 9.49 41.85 -4.73
CA TRP A 110 9.34 42.15 -3.31
C TRP A 110 8.01 42.81 -2.99
N SER A 111 7.49 43.67 -3.86
CA SER A 111 6.14 44.23 -3.66
C SER A 111 5.06 43.16 -3.69
N SER A 112 5.22 42.11 -4.51
CA SER A 112 4.26 41.01 -4.56
C SER A 112 4.30 40.07 -3.36
N TYR A 113 5.47 39.85 -2.76
CA TYR A 113 5.65 38.76 -1.77
C TYR A 113 6.13 39.20 -0.39
N TYR A 114 6.67 40.42 -0.24
CA TYR A 114 7.43 40.80 0.96
C TYR A 114 7.12 42.18 1.54
N GLU A 115 6.00 42.81 1.16
CA GLU A 115 5.64 44.16 1.66
C GLU A 115 5.69 44.27 3.20
N GLY A 116 5.27 43.22 3.90
CA GLY A 116 5.29 43.15 5.37
C GLY A 116 6.63 42.77 6.02
N ARG A 117 7.69 42.49 5.24
CA ARG A 117 8.95 41.95 5.79
C ARG A 117 9.89 43.08 6.25
N PRO A 118 10.64 42.91 7.36
CA PRO A 118 11.51 43.96 7.91
C PRO A 118 12.55 44.50 6.92
N PHE A 119 13.04 43.64 6.03
CA PHE A 119 14.05 44.02 5.03
C PHE A 119 13.47 44.82 3.84
N TYR A 120 12.14 44.82 3.64
CA TYR A 120 11.44 45.48 2.53
C TYR A 120 11.76 46.97 2.44
N ARG A 121 11.81 47.65 3.60
CA ARG A 121 12.09 49.09 3.70
C ARG A 121 13.47 49.49 3.15
N ARG A 122 14.40 48.55 2.97
CA ARG A 122 15.75 48.80 2.46
C ARG A 122 15.88 48.53 0.95
N HIS A 123 14.84 48.81 0.17
CA HIS A 123 14.83 48.58 -1.28
C HIS A 123 16.05 49.14 -2.00
N ALA A 124 16.45 50.39 -1.73
CA ALA A 124 17.59 51.02 -2.40
C ALA A 124 18.91 50.25 -2.17
N TYR A 125 19.15 49.81 -0.92
CA TYR A 125 20.31 49.00 -0.57
C TYR A 125 20.30 47.67 -1.34
N TRP A 126 19.17 46.97 -1.33
CA TRP A 126 19.07 45.66 -1.97
C TRP A 126 19.09 45.72 -3.49
N ASN A 127 18.58 46.80 -4.08
CA ASN A 127 18.70 47.05 -5.50
C ASN A 127 20.17 47.22 -5.90
N ASN A 128 20.95 48.00 -5.13
CA ASN A 128 22.39 48.17 -5.37
C ASN A 128 23.17 46.87 -5.16
N TYR A 129 22.81 46.09 -4.14
CA TYR A 129 23.36 44.75 -3.94
C TYR A 129 23.08 43.84 -5.14
N TRP A 130 21.84 43.83 -5.65
CA TRP A 130 21.47 43.02 -6.80
C TRP A 130 22.26 43.40 -8.05
N THR A 131 22.29 44.69 -8.40
CA THR A 131 23.03 45.20 -9.57
C THR A 131 24.52 44.81 -9.54
N SER A 132 25.13 44.76 -8.36
CA SER A 132 26.54 44.38 -8.22
C SER A 132 26.79 42.87 -8.23
N HIS A 133 25.79 42.04 -7.85
CA HIS A 133 25.94 40.60 -7.66
C HIS A 133 25.23 39.73 -8.70
N GLU A 134 24.42 40.32 -9.59
CA GLU A 134 23.65 39.61 -10.61
C GLU A 134 24.52 38.63 -11.42
N ARG A 135 25.69 39.08 -11.90
CA ARG A 135 26.61 38.22 -12.68
C ARG A 135 27.10 37.00 -11.88
N VAL A 136 27.31 37.16 -10.58
CA VAL A 136 27.73 36.05 -9.70
C VAL A 136 26.54 35.13 -9.45
N ALA A 137 25.34 35.68 -9.25
CA ALA A 137 24.12 34.91 -9.07
C ALA A 137 23.75 34.08 -10.31
N MET A 138 24.06 34.55 -11.52
CA MET A 138 23.85 33.79 -12.76
C MET A 138 24.92 32.72 -13.00
N ARG A 139 26.02 32.72 -12.24
CA ARG A 139 27.09 31.74 -12.43
C ARG A 139 26.78 30.47 -11.65
N MET A 140 26.62 29.36 -12.37
CA MET A 140 26.47 28.05 -11.77
C MET A 140 27.76 27.64 -11.06
N THR A 141 27.72 27.53 -9.73
CA THR A 141 28.81 27.01 -8.91
C THR A 141 28.30 25.81 -8.14
N ILE A 142 28.66 24.61 -8.60
CA ILE A 142 28.22 23.36 -8.00
C ILE A 142 29.22 22.93 -6.94
N ASP A 143 28.76 22.83 -5.69
CA ASP A 143 29.52 22.17 -4.63
C ASP A 143 29.59 20.64 -4.90
N PRO A 144 30.80 20.03 -4.97
CA PRO A 144 30.92 18.61 -5.29
C PRO A 144 30.23 17.67 -4.29
N ARG A 145 30.11 18.07 -3.02
CA ARG A 145 29.41 17.30 -1.99
C ARG A 145 27.90 17.41 -2.19
N ALA A 146 27.38 18.60 -2.46
CA ALA A 146 25.96 18.81 -2.79
C ALA A 146 25.56 17.98 -4.03
N ALA A 147 26.38 18.00 -5.08
CA ALA A 147 26.14 17.20 -6.28
C ALA A 147 26.15 15.69 -6.00
N ARG A 148 27.06 15.22 -5.14
CA ARG A 148 27.09 13.81 -4.74
C ARG A 148 25.82 13.41 -4.01
N ILE A 149 25.34 14.26 -3.09
CA ILE A 149 24.11 14.01 -2.32
C ILE A 149 22.90 14.01 -3.26
N GLY A 150 22.75 15.04 -4.11
CA GLY A 150 21.62 15.13 -5.04
C GLY A 150 21.56 13.96 -6.02
N ARG A 151 22.69 13.60 -6.64
CA ARG A 151 22.75 12.43 -7.54
C ARG A 151 22.48 11.11 -6.81
N ALA A 152 22.91 10.98 -5.55
CA ALA A 152 22.61 9.79 -4.74
C ALA A 152 21.11 9.70 -4.42
N ALA A 153 20.49 10.81 -4.00
CA ALA A 153 19.06 10.88 -3.72
C ALA A 153 18.21 10.47 -4.95
N THR A 154 18.57 10.98 -6.13
CA THR A 154 17.90 10.63 -7.40
C THR A 154 18.05 9.13 -7.72
N ARG A 155 19.24 8.57 -7.50
CA ARG A 155 19.48 7.13 -7.72
C ARG A 155 18.66 6.27 -6.75
N ASP A 156 18.62 6.64 -5.48
CA ASP A 156 17.87 5.91 -4.46
C ASP A 156 16.35 5.95 -4.76
N ALA A 157 15.85 7.10 -5.24
CA ALA A 157 14.48 7.25 -5.71
C ALA A 157 14.19 6.35 -6.91
N ALA A 158 15.10 6.25 -7.89
CA ALA A 158 14.97 5.35 -9.03
C ALA A 158 14.94 3.88 -8.61
N ILE A 159 15.82 3.45 -7.70
CA ILE A 159 15.85 2.08 -7.16
C ILE A 159 14.55 1.77 -6.40
N ALA A 160 14.03 2.73 -5.63
CA ALA A 160 12.76 2.57 -4.93
C ALA A 160 11.58 2.37 -5.89
N LEU A 161 11.55 3.13 -7.00
CA LEU A 161 10.56 2.99 -8.07
C LEU A 161 10.66 1.62 -8.74
N GLU A 162 11.85 1.15 -9.11
CA GLU A 162 12.05 -0.20 -9.67
C GLU A 162 11.57 -1.29 -8.70
N ARG A 163 11.95 -1.20 -7.42
CA ARG A 163 11.53 -2.15 -6.39
C ARG A 163 10.01 -2.18 -6.20
N SER A 164 9.36 -1.02 -6.29
CA SER A 164 7.90 -0.94 -6.23
C SER A 164 7.24 -1.61 -7.44
N GLY A 165 7.80 -1.45 -8.64
CA GLY A 165 7.36 -2.13 -9.85
C GLY A 165 7.51 -3.66 -9.77
N VAL A 166 8.65 -4.15 -9.25
CA VAL A 166 8.87 -5.58 -9.01
C VAL A 166 7.85 -6.13 -8.01
N ARG A 167 7.58 -5.40 -6.92
CA ARG A 167 6.58 -5.79 -5.92
C ARG A 167 5.16 -5.82 -6.52
N GLY A 168 4.80 -4.85 -7.35
CA GLY A 168 3.53 -4.82 -8.08
C GLY A 168 3.35 -6.00 -9.05
N LYS A 169 4.43 -6.40 -9.74
CA LYS A 169 4.43 -7.58 -10.61
C LYS A 169 4.23 -8.88 -9.81
N GLY A 170 4.86 -8.97 -8.62
CA GLY A 170 4.65 -10.07 -7.68
C GLY A 170 3.20 -10.20 -7.21
N THR A 171 2.57 -9.08 -6.83
CA THR A 171 1.15 -9.08 -6.43
C THR A 171 0.21 -9.46 -7.56
N ALA A 172 0.48 -9.02 -8.80
CA ALA A 172 -0.30 -9.42 -9.97
C ALA A 172 -0.17 -10.93 -10.26
N ALA A 173 1.04 -11.48 -10.11
CA ALA A 173 1.28 -12.92 -10.29
C ALA A 173 0.65 -13.80 -9.19
N ILE A 174 0.48 -13.27 -7.97
CA ILE A 174 -0.26 -13.94 -6.89
C ILE A 174 -1.76 -13.91 -7.21
N SER A 175 -2.31 -12.75 -7.56
CA SER A 175 -3.72 -12.61 -7.94
C SER A 175 -4.11 -13.51 -9.12
N GLY A 176 -3.23 -13.65 -10.12
CA GLY A 176 -3.44 -14.60 -11.21
C GLY A 176 -3.49 -16.06 -10.75
N ARG A 177 -2.64 -16.46 -9.79
CA ARG A 177 -2.66 -17.81 -9.20
C ARG A 177 -3.93 -18.06 -8.38
N ASP A 178 -4.40 -17.06 -7.64
CA ASP A 178 -5.64 -17.17 -6.86
C ASP A 178 -6.86 -17.34 -7.79
N ALA A 179 -6.89 -16.63 -8.92
CA ALA A 179 -7.92 -16.81 -9.94
C ALA A 179 -7.90 -18.22 -10.55
N THR A 180 -6.71 -18.76 -10.85
CA THR A 180 -6.60 -20.15 -11.35
C THR A 180 -7.00 -21.19 -10.30
N THR A 181 -6.70 -20.95 -9.03
CA THR A 181 -7.09 -21.83 -7.92
C THR A 181 -8.61 -21.85 -7.77
N THR A 182 -9.23 -20.68 -7.79
CA THR A 182 -10.70 -20.53 -7.77
C THR A 182 -11.37 -21.25 -8.95
N GLN A 183 -10.77 -21.19 -10.14
CA GLN A 183 -11.25 -21.91 -11.31
C GLN A 183 -11.15 -23.43 -11.15
N HIS A 184 -10.06 -23.91 -10.53
CA HIS A 184 -9.86 -25.31 -10.21
C HIS A 184 -10.89 -25.81 -9.19
N ASP A 185 -11.12 -25.06 -8.11
CA ASP A 185 -12.11 -25.39 -7.09
C ASP A 185 -13.52 -25.46 -7.67
N GLY A 186 -13.88 -24.53 -8.56
CA GLY A 186 -15.14 -24.58 -9.30
C GLY A 186 -15.24 -25.80 -10.23
N ALA A 187 -14.12 -26.26 -10.81
CA ALA A 187 -14.10 -27.46 -11.63
C ALA A 187 -14.24 -28.74 -10.79
N ILE A 188 -13.63 -28.77 -9.60
CA ILE A 188 -13.77 -29.86 -8.63
C ILE A 188 -15.23 -29.95 -8.16
N ALA A 189 -15.83 -28.83 -7.74
CA ALA A 189 -17.24 -28.78 -7.33
C ALA A 189 -18.21 -29.29 -8.42
N ARG A 190 -17.94 -28.98 -9.70
CA ARG A 190 -18.71 -29.51 -10.83
C ARG A 190 -18.53 -31.02 -10.99
N ARG A 191 -17.32 -31.54 -10.81
CA ARG A 191 -17.06 -32.99 -10.82
C ARG A 191 -17.78 -33.69 -9.68
N ASP A 192 -17.72 -33.15 -8.48
CA ASP A 192 -18.39 -33.72 -7.30
C ASP A 192 -19.91 -33.76 -7.48
N ALA A 193 -20.50 -32.69 -8.02
CA ALA A 193 -21.92 -32.67 -8.36
C ALA A 193 -22.29 -33.72 -9.42
N ALA A 194 -21.41 -33.99 -10.38
CA ALA A 194 -21.62 -35.04 -11.38
C ALA A 194 -21.49 -36.45 -10.78
N ILE A 195 -20.56 -36.65 -9.85
CA ILE A 195 -20.41 -37.91 -9.10
C ILE A 195 -21.66 -38.17 -8.26
N ALA A 196 -22.13 -37.18 -7.50
CA ALA A 196 -23.36 -37.30 -6.70
C ALA A 196 -24.59 -37.66 -7.56
N ARG A 197 -24.70 -37.10 -8.78
CA ARG A 197 -25.76 -37.48 -9.74
C ARG A 197 -25.63 -38.92 -10.21
N ARG A 198 -24.40 -39.39 -10.46
CA ARG A 198 -24.16 -40.80 -10.82
C ARG A 198 -24.53 -41.74 -9.67
N ASP A 199 -24.12 -41.42 -8.45
CA ASP A 199 -24.42 -42.23 -7.27
C ASP A 199 -25.93 -42.31 -7.01
N ALA A 200 -26.66 -41.20 -7.16
CA ALA A 200 -28.11 -41.19 -7.07
C ALA A 200 -28.77 -42.05 -8.17
N ALA A 201 -28.21 -42.08 -9.38
CA ALA A 201 -28.70 -42.93 -10.46
C ALA A 201 -28.43 -44.42 -10.19
N ILE A 202 -27.27 -44.75 -9.62
CA ILE A 202 -26.92 -46.11 -9.20
C ILE A 202 -27.88 -46.56 -8.08
N ALA A 203 -28.09 -45.75 -7.05
CA ALA A 203 -29.02 -46.06 -5.97
C ALA A 203 -30.46 -46.29 -6.48
N LYS A 204 -30.92 -45.51 -7.46
CA LYS A 204 -32.22 -45.74 -8.13
C LYS A 204 -32.26 -47.07 -8.89
N ARG A 205 -31.18 -47.43 -9.60
CA ARG A 205 -31.08 -48.71 -10.31
C ARG A 205 -31.10 -49.88 -9.32
N ASP A 206 -30.34 -49.79 -8.22
CA ASP A 206 -30.30 -50.82 -7.19
C ASP A 206 -31.68 -51.00 -6.51
N ALA A 207 -32.36 -49.90 -6.19
CA ALA A 207 -33.72 -49.94 -5.65
C ALA A 207 -34.72 -50.61 -6.61
N ALA A 208 -34.57 -50.43 -7.93
CA ALA A 208 -35.40 -51.09 -8.94
C ALA A 208 -35.10 -52.60 -9.09
N VAL A 209 -33.85 -53.03 -8.88
CA VAL A 209 -33.41 -54.44 -8.98
C VAL A 209 -33.72 -55.22 -7.69
N THR A 210 -33.79 -54.56 -6.54
CA THR A 210 -34.05 -55.17 -5.22
C THR A 210 -35.34 -56.03 -5.17
N PRO A 211 -36.50 -55.58 -5.68
CA PRO A 211 -37.73 -56.40 -5.72
C PRO A 211 -37.58 -57.63 -6.62
N ASP A 212 -36.79 -57.54 -7.70
CA ASP A 212 -36.58 -58.67 -8.61
C ASP A 212 -35.66 -59.74 -7.98
N ARG A 213 -34.60 -59.31 -7.28
CA ARG A 213 -33.75 -60.21 -6.46
C ARG A 213 -34.52 -60.90 -5.33
N THR A 214 -35.37 -60.16 -4.61
CA THR A 214 -36.16 -60.74 -3.52
C THR A 214 -37.23 -61.70 -4.04
N ARG A 215 -37.79 -61.44 -5.23
CA ARG A 215 -38.68 -62.37 -5.93
C ARG A 215 -37.95 -63.62 -6.42
N ALA A 216 -36.76 -63.48 -7.00
CA ALA A 216 -35.92 -64.59 -7.42
C ALA A 216 -35.56 -65.50 -6.24
N GLY A 217 -35.07 -64.93 -5.13
CA GLY A 217 -34.75 -65.70 -3.93
C GLY A 217 -35.98 -66.34 -3.25
N ARG A 218 -37.17 -65.73 -3.37
CA ARG A 218 -38.43 -66.34 -2.92
C ARG A 218 -38.80 -67.54 -3.81
N ASN A 219 -38.67 -67.41 -5.12
CA ASN A 219 -38.96 -68.50 -6.06
C ASN A 219 -38.01 -69.69 -5.87
N GLU A 220 -36.72 -69.44 -5.64
CA GLU A 220 -35.74 -70.49 -5.32
C GLU A 220 -36.10 -71.24 -4.03
N ARG A 221 -36.51 -70.52 -2.97
CA ARG A 221 -36.95 -71.13 -1.71
C ARG A 221 -38.17 -72.02 -1.90
N ILE A 222 -39.17 -71.57 -2.67
CA ILE A 222 -40.37 -72.35 -3.01
C ILE A 222 -40.01 -73.59 -3.83
N ALA A 223 -39.04 -73.49 -4.75
CA ALA A 223 -38.56 -74.62 -5.53
C ALA A 223 -37.87 -75.67 -4.64
N HIS A 224 -37.01 -75.24 -3.70
CA HIS A 224 -36.37 -76.13 -2.73
C HIS A 224 -37.40 -76.85 -1.85
N GLU A 225 -38.39 -76.13 -1.33
CA GLU A 225 -39.42 -76.68 -0.45
C GLU A 225 -40.33 -77.70 -1.17
N ARG A 226 -40.64 -77.47 -2.46
CA ARG A 226 -41.30 -78.47 -3.32
C ARG A 226 -40.45 -79.72 -3.52
N THR A 227 -39.15 -79.55 -3.76
CA THR A 227 -38.23 -80.67 -3.99
C THR A 227 -38.07 -81.52 -2.74
N ASP A 228 -37.97 -80.90 -1.57
CA ASP A 228 -37.92 -81.59 -0.27
C ASP A 228 -39.21 -82.33 0.04
N SER A 229 -40.37 -81.72 -0.24
CA SER A 229 -41.68 -82.35 -0.05
C SER A 229 -41.86 -83.57 -0.97
N GLN A 230 -41.38 -83.47 -2.21
CA GLN A 230 -41.46 -84.54 -3.21
C GLN A 230 -40.47 -85.69 -2.93
N SER A 231 -39.37 -85.43 -2.22
CA SER A 231 -38.43 -86.44 -1.70
C SER A 231 -38.96 -87.14 -0.44
N ARG A 232 -39.73 -86.44 0.39
CA ARG A 232 -40.31 -86.98 1.63
C ARG A 232 -41.47 -87.96 1.34
N ASN A 233 -42.31 -87.66 0.34
CA ASN A 233 -43.47 -88.48 -0.04
C ASN A 233 -43.13 -89.96 -0.41
N PRO A 234 -42.12 -90.27 -1.27
CA PRO A 234 -41.75 -91.65 -1.57
C PRO A 234 -41.07 -92.35 -0.39
N ARG A 235 -40.32 -91.63 0.45
CA ARG A 235 -39.73 -92.18 1.68
C ARG A 235 -40.78 -92.56 2.71
N ASP A 236 -41.82 -91.76 2.89
CA ASP A 236 -42.93 -92.07 3.79
C ASP A 236 -43.77 -93.25 3.29
N ALA A 237 -43.97 -93.38 1.97
CA ALA A 237 -44.61 -94.55 1.38
C ALA A 237 -43.77 -95.83 1.59
N GLN A 238 -42.44 -95.73 1.48
CA GLN A 238 -41.52 -96.84 1.70
C GLN A 238 -41.41 -97.22 3.19
N ALA A 239 -41.46 -96.23 4.10
CA ALA A 239 -41.48 -96.45 5.55
C ALA A 239 -42.75 -97.16 6.03
N ARG A 240 -43.92 -96.85 5.45
CA ARG A 240 -45.17 -97.58 5.74
C ARG A 240 -45.10 -99.04 5.31
N MET A 241 -44.53 -99.34 4.14
CA MET A 241 -44.31 -100.73 3.70
C MET A 241 -43.31 -101.51 4.59
N MET A 242 -42.34 -100.82 5.19
CA MET A 242 -41.35 -101.45 6.07
C MET A 242 -41.86 -101.66 7.49
N HIS A 243 -42.71 -100.77 8.02
CA HIS A 243 -43.36 -100.97 9.33
C HIS A 243 -44.38 -102.11 9.32
N GLU A 244 -45.06 -102.36 8.21
CA GLU A 244 -45.97 -103.50 8.07
C GLU A 244 -45.23 -104.85 8.06
N ARG A 245 -43.98 -104.88 7.55
CA ARG A 245 -43.09 -106.05 7.62
C ARG A 245 -42.40 -106.26 8.97
N ALA A 246 -42.24 -105.21 9.77
CA ALA A 246 -41.56 -105.27 11.06
C ALA A 246 -42.49 -105.62 12.24
N ALA A 247 -43.81 -105.56 12.06
CA ALA A 247 -44.80 -105.82 13.12
C ALA A 247 -45.07 -107.31 13.43
N THR A 248 -44.35 -108.26 12.80
CA THR A 248 -44.51 -109.72 13.05
C THR A 248 -43.47 -110.36 13.96
N ARG A 249 -42.53 -109.61 14.55
CA ARG A 249 -41.61 -110.16 15.57
C ARG A 249 -41.31 -109.16 16.70
N ALA A 250 -42.10 -109.24 17.77
CA ALA A 250 -41.70 -108.87 19.13
C ALA A 250 -41.42 -110.18 19.91
N PRO A 251 -40.53 -110.22 20.94
CA PRO A 251 -40.85 -109.72 22.29
C PRO A 251 -39.61 -109.15 23.05
N VAL A 252 -39.65 -108.17 23.98
CA VAL A 252 -40.18 -108.00 25.37
C VAL A 252 -39.04 -107.76 26.39
N ARG A 253 -39.15 -106.63 27.12
CA ARG A 253 -38.55 -106.24 28.43
C ARG A 253 -37.03 -105.98 28.51
N ALA A 254 -36.50 -105.08 29.34
CA ALA A 254 -37.00 -104.44 30.58
C ALA A 254 -36.41 -103.02 30.79
N GLN A 255 -37.10 -102.19 31.59
CA GLN A 255 -36.61 -100.91 32.18
C GLN A 255 -35.63 -101.19 33.35
N PRO A 256 -34.76 -100.24 33.79
CA PRO A 256 -35.19 -99.25 34.81
C PRO A 256 -34.49 -97.85 34.84
N MET A 257 -35.28 -96.91 35.37
CA MET A 257 -35.08 -95.71 36.22
C MET A 257 -33.74 -94.93 36.37
N ALA A 258 -33.87 -93.61 36.13
CA ALA A 258 -33.52 -92.42 36.93
C ALA A 258 -32.06 -92.02 37.24
N ARG A 259 -31.60 -90.87 36.68
CA ARG A 259 -31.29 -89.62 37.43
C ARG A 259 -30.89 -88.43 36.53
N SER A 260 -30.92 -87.25 37.15
CA SER A 260 -30.99 -85.86 36.67
C SER A 260 -29.64 -85.10 36.61
N HIS A 261 -29.71 -83.84 36.12
CA HIS A 261 -28.72 -82.75 36.03
C HIS A 261 -27.85 -82.74 34.74
N GLU A 262 -27.47 -81.63 34.09
CA GLU A 262 -27.43 -80.18 34.36
C GLU A 262 -27.27 -79.45 32.99
N ALA A 263 -27.59 -78.15 32.92
CA ALA A 263 -27.54 -77.29 31.73
C ALA A 263 -26.12 -76.98 31.18
N PRO A 264 -25.95 -76.62 29.88
CA PRO A 264 -24.69 -76.08 29.36
C PRO A 264 -24.62 -74.55 29.38
N ARG A 265 -23.46 -74.07 29.85
CA ARG A 265 -23.01 -72.69 29.97
C ARG A 265 -22.58 -72.08 28.62
N VAL A 266 -22.53 -70.75 28.62
CA VAL A 266 -22.16 -69.82 27.54
C VAL A 266 -20.67 -69.43 27.60
N SER A 267 -20.13 -68.99 26.45
CA SER A 267 -18.98 -68.07 26.25
C SER A 267 -17.58 -68.72 26.30
N ALA A 268 -16.55 -68.28 25.55
CA ALA A 268 -16.28 -67.02 24.89
C ALA A 268 -15.21 -67.18 23.78
N ALA A 269 -15.22 -66.31 22.77
CA ALA A 269 -14.05 -65.98 21.96
C ALA A 269 -13.87 -64.44 21.93
N ARG A 270 -12.61 -64.01 22.05
CA ARG A 270 -12.12 -62.66 22.41
C ARG A 270 -12.40 -61.57 21.36
N PRO A 271 -12.54 -60.30 21.80
CA PRO A 271 -12.14 -59.15 20.99
C PRO A 271 -10.94 -58.38 21.58
N ALA A 272 -10.16 -57.78 20.66
CA ALA A 272 -8.96 -56.99 20.91
C ALA A 272 -9.28 -55.52 21.28
N LEU A 273 -8.39 -54.92 22.07
CA LEU A 273 -8.42 -53.53 22.54
C LEU A 273 -8.02 -52.52 21.44
N PRO A 274 -8.61 -51.31 21.41
CA PRO A 274 -8.10 -50.20 20.60
C PRO A 274 -6.98 -49.42 21.31
N HIS A 275 -5.94 -49.07 20.54
CA HIS A 275 -4.90 -48.10 20.93
C HIS A 275 -5.46 -46.67 20.84
N VAL A 276 -5.35 -45.93 21.95
CA VAL A 276 -5.59 -44.47 22.00
C VAL A 276 -4.24 -43.77 22.08
N ALA A 277 -4.06 -42.79 21.19
CA ALA A 277 -2.86 -41.96 21.08
C ALA A 277 -2.67 -41.04 22.29
N GLN A 278 -1.41 -40.89 22.73
CA GLN A 278 -0.96 -39.76 23.53
C GLN A 278 -0.62 -38.57 22.62
N PRO A 279 -0.67 -37.34 23.15
CA PRO A 279 0.55 -36.54 23.11
C PRO A 279 0.89 -35.94 24.49
N ASN A 280 2.19 -35.88 24.77
CA ASN A 280 2.78 -35.30 25.98
C ASN A 280 3.73 -34.15 25.56
N VAL A 281 3.51 -32.95 26.15
CA VAL A 281 4.40 -31.79 26.44
C VAL A 281 5.33 -31.24 25.34
N SER A 282 5.61 -29.93 25.19
CA SER A 282 5.89 -28.92 26.22
C SER A 282 6.12 -27.51 25.62
N HIS A 283 5.96 -26.50 26.48
CA HIS A 283 6.63 -25.18 26.52
C HIS A 283 5.90 -23.91 26.05
N GLY A 284 5.67 -23.02 27.03
CA GLY A 284 5.34 -21.61 26.84
C GLY A 284 4.81 -20.97 28.13
N SER A 285 5.69 -20.71 29.11
CA SER A 285 5.36 -19.94 30.31
C SER A 285 5.19 -18.42 30.04
N PRO A 286 4.56 -17.66 30.95
CA PRO A 286 3.87 -16.39 30.68
C PRO A 286 4.71 -15.15 31.06
N MET A 287 4.35 -13.98 30.53
CA MET A 287 4.66 -12.62 31.02
C MET A 287 4.21 -11.59 29.95
N ASN A 288 3.79 -10.36 30.20
CA ASN A 288 3.61 -9.57 31.41
C ASN A 288 2.67 -8.41 31.02
N ALA A 289 1.61 -8.17 31.80
CA ALA A 289 0.90 -6.91 31.77
C ALA A 289 1.63 -5.94 32.72
N ARG A 290 2.05 -4.76 32.25
CA ARG A 290 2.31 -3.59 33.10
C ARG A 290 2.39 -2.28 32.31
N ALA A 291 1.57 -1.34 32.80
CA ALA A 291 1.77 0.11 32.92
C ALA A 291 2.15 0.91 31.65
N GLN A 292 1.25 1.73 31.07
CA GLN A 292 0.85 3.07 31.56
C GLN A 292 2.02 3.88 32.15
N MET A 293 2.38 4.99 31.50
CA MET A 293 2.73 6.28 32.11
C MET A 293 3.03 7.32 31.00
N PRO A 294 3.00 8.64 31.30
CA PRO A 294 2.25 9.61 30.50
C PRO A 294 3.10 10.58 29.67
N VAL A 295 2.42 11.27 28.76
CA VAL A 295 2.92 12.37 27.94
C VAL A 295 3.08 13.63 28.80
N PRO A 296 4.23 14.34 28.79
CA PRO A 296 4.30 15.67 29.37
C PRO A 296 3.74 16.71 28.38
N ARG A 297 2.73 17.44 28.84
CA ARG A 297 2.14 18.62 28.20
C ARG A 297 2.55 19.85 29.02
N ALA A 298 3.36 20.74 28.44
CA ALA A 298 3.53 22.17 28.76
C ALA A 298 4.66 22.69 27.83
N ALA A 299 4.65 23.89 27.24
CA ALA A 299 3.99 25.12 27.64
C ALA A 299 3.65 25.98 26.42
N ALA A 300 2.47 26.62 26.46
CA ALA A 300 2.18 27.82 25.68
C ALA A 300 2.83 29.03 26.38
N PRO A 301 3.40 30.01 25.65
CA PRO A 301 3.71 31.29 26.25
C PRO A 301 2.45 32.14 26.39
N ALA A 302 2.30 32.72 27.58
CA ALA A 302 1.25 33.62 27.98
C ALA A 302 1.24 34.91 27.14
N MET A 303 0.03 35.36 26.82
CA MET A 303 -0.27 36.74 26.47
C MET A 303 -0.12 37.63 27.71
N PRO A 304 0.44 38.85 27.57
CA PRO A 304 0.02 39.97 28.39
C PRO A 304 -0.87 40.91 27.57
N HIS A 305 -2.14 41.02 27.98
CA HIS A 305 -2.92 42.21 27.74
C HIS A 305 -2.50 43.28 28.76
N GLY A 306 -1.97 44.39 28.24
CA GLY A 306 -2.00 45.73 28.83
C GLY A 306 -1.91 46.68 27.63
N GLY A 307 -2.86 47.56 27.33
CA GLY A 307 -3.62 48.41 28.23
C GLY A 307 -2.93 49.77 28.29
N GLY A 308 -3.48 50.78 27.60
CA GLY A 308 -3.22 52.19 27.90
C GLY A 308 -2.63 53.00 26.75
N GLY A 309 -3.40 54.01 26.31
CA GLY A 309 -3.09 54.93 25.23
C GLY A 309 -1.90 55.86 25.47
N GLY A 310 -1.51 56.57 24.40
CA GLY A 310 -0.59 57.69 24.48
C GLY A 310 0.14 57.98 23.18
N ALA A 311 -0.43 58.85 22.35
CA ALA A 311 0.30 59.65 21.38
C ALA A 311 0.13 61.13 21.79
N PRO A 312 0.88 62.10 21.23
CA PRO A 312 2.29 62.11 20.86
C PRO A 312 3.03 63.26 21.59
N HIS A 313 4.37 63.26 21.58
CA HIS A 313 5.14 64.49 21.84
C HIS A 313 6.09 64.80 20.68
N ILE A 314 5.64 65.79 19.91
CA ILE A 314 6.41 66.78 19.17
C ILE A 314 7.57 67.36 19.99
N ASN A 315 8.76 67.43 19.39
CA ASN A 315 9.79 68.48 19.55
C ASN A 315 10.86 68.21 18.48
N ALA A 316 10.85 68.91 17.35
CA ALA A 316 11.45 70.23 17.13
C ALA A 316 12.98 70.23 17.26
N ALA A 317 13.63 70.48 16.12
CA ALA A 317 15.06 70.76 15.97
C ALA A 317 15.47 72.07 16.69
N PRO A 318 16.78 72.34 16.73
CA PRO A 318 17.21 73.64 16.22
C PRO A 318 18.37 73.55 15.21
N ARG A 319 18.31 74.53 14.31
CA ARG A 319 19.31 74.91 13.31
C ARG A 319 20.56 75.51 13.95
N GLY A 320 21.65 75.50 13.17
CA GLY A 320 22.81 76.40 13.27
C GLY A 320 24.05 75.61 12.87
N GLY A 321 24.74 75.85 11.75
CA GLY A 321 25.02 77.09 11.06
C GLY A 321 26.54 77.26 11.08
N GLY A 322 27.22 77.26 9.91
CA GLY A 322 28.66 77.54 9.85
C GLY A 322 29.42 76.85 8.73
N ALA A 323 29.33 77.38 7.52
CA ALA A 323 30.47 77.52 6.59
C ALA A 323 30.97 78.98 6.75
N PRO A 324 32.17 79.42 6.28
CA PRO A 324 32.90 78.91 5.11
C PRO A 324 34.46 78.99 5.17
N ALA A 325 35.07 78.63 4.01
CA ALA A 325 36.26 79.25 3.39
C ALA A 325 37.65 78.59 3.52
N GLY A 326 38.34 78.58 2.36
CA GLY A 326 39.76 78.31 2.12
C GLY A 326 39.97 77.00 1.36
N GLY A 327 40.45 76.90 0.12
CA GLY A 327 41.17 77.79 -0.80
C GLY A 327 42.01 76.88 -1.72
N PRO A 328 42.27 77.22 -3.00
CA PRO A 328 42.85 76.29 -3.98
C PRO A 328 44.37 76.38 -4.07
N GLY A 329 45.06 75.25 -4.29
CA GLY A 329 46.44 75.16 -4.78
C GLY A 329 46.53 73.92 -5.68
N GLY A 330 46.80 74.06 -6.98
CA GLY A 330 48.15 74.22 -7.54
C GLY A 330 48.82 72.84 -7.53
N GLY A 331 48.97 72.09 -8.62
CA GLY A 331 49.63 72.44 -9.87
C GLY A 331 50.81 71.46 -10.07
N HIS A 332 51.11 71.11 -11.32
CA HIS A 332 52.24 70.27 -11.81
C HIS A 332 52.13 68.74 -11.68
N GLN A 333 52.60 67.91 -12.63
CA GLN A 333 52.99 68.06 -14.04
C GLN A 333 53.16 66.65 -14.60
N LYS A 334 52.87 66.47 -15.89
CA LYS A 334 53.28 65.30 -16.68
C LYS A 334 54.79 65.27 -16.83
N HIS A 335 55.41 64.10 -16.65
CA HIS A 335 56.33 63.44 -17.58
C HIS A 335 56.51 61.98 -17.14
#